data_AF-A0A2M7PVE2-F1
#
_entry.id   AF-A0A2M7PVE2-F1
#
_cell.length_a   1.000
_cell.length_b   1.000
_cell.length_c   1.000
_cell.angle_alpha   90.00
_cell.angle_beta   90.00
_cell.angle_gamma   90.00
#
_symmetry.space_group_name_H-M   'P 1'
#
loop_
_entity.id
_entity.type
_entity.pdbx_description
1 polymer ?
#
loop_
_entity_poly.entity_id
_entity_poly.type
_entity_poly.pdbx_seq_one_letter_code
_entity_poly.pdbx_strand_id
1 'polypeptide(L)'
;YFAELLGASFTAGSPTIFVGGTVDFTDLSTGNPTSWAWTFEGGDPATSNLQNPSVVYPVAGTYDVTLTVGDGTNTNTLVRPDYILVKEEILAIDPGAVTVGVEAGSTIAALLVNKFWNATEDCDWVTVSPSGGISGGNITISYDANTGVQRECVITFATATASVDFILTQTGVAEILSLDPMSATVDLAASSIDVVLTSNTNWTLAETCDWLTVAPESGEGNAVLTLTYDENTTFDDRECLIHVAAST
;
A
#
# COMPACT_ATOMS: atom_id res chain seq x y z
N TYR A 1 -20.93 -22.17 -63.22
CA TYR A 1 -20.68 -22.18 -61.78
C TYR A 1 -19.17 -22.28 -61.58
N PHE A 2 -18.52 -21.19 -61.16
CA PHE A 2 -17.12 -21.28 -60.73
C PHE A 2 -17.16 -21.85 -59.30
N ALA A 3 -16.50 -22.98 -59.06
CA ALA A 3 -16.28 -23.44 -57.70
C ALA A 3 -15.38 -22.41 -57.01
N GLU A 4 -15.78 -21.93 -55.83
CA GLU A 4 -14.90 -21.08 -55.02
C GLU A 4 -13.67 -21.89 -54.63
N LEU A 5 -12.49 -21.29 -54.76
CA LEU A 5 -11.24 -21.92 -54.36
C LEU A 5 -11.22 -22.09 -52.83
N LEU A 6 -10.78 -23.27 -52.38
CA LEU A 6 -10.55 -23.54 -50.98
C LEU A 6 -9.50 -22.58 -50.41
N GLY A 7 -9.89 -21.81 -49.39
CA GLY A 7 -9.03 -20.83 -48.74
C GLY A 7 -9.20 -20.89 -47.23
N ALA A 8 -8.13 -21.18 -46.50
CA ALA A 8 -8.11 -21.17 -45.05
C ALA A 8 -8.19 -19.73 -44.54
N SER A 9 -9.11 -19.46 -43.63
CA SER A 9 -9.23 -18.16 -42.97
C SER A 9 -9.88 -18.33 -41.61
N PHE A 10 -9.47 -17.52 -40.65
CA PHE A 10 -10.03 -17.55 -39.29
C PHE A 10 -9.84 -16.23 -38.56
N THR A 11 -10.55 -16.09 -37.44
CA THR A 11 -10.33 -15.06 -36.42
C THR A 11 -10.36 -15.67 -35.02
N ALA A 12 -9.80 -14.96 -34.05
CA ALA A 12 -9.93 -15.21 -32.62
C ALA A 12 -10.82 -14.13 -31.96
N GLY A 13 -11.43 -14.46 -30.82
CA GLY A 13 -12.22 -13.53 -30.01
C GLY A 13 -11.39 -12.38 -29.43
N SER A 14 -10.51 -12.67 -28.45
CA SER A 14 -9.49 -11.73 -27.95
C SER A 14 -8.10 -12.30 -28.19
N PRO A 15 -7.26 -11.68 -29.04
CA PRO A 15 -5.89 -12.14 -29.26
C PRO A 15 -4.95 -11.76 -28.11
N THR A 16 -5.39 -10.93 -27.15
CA THR A 16 -4.62 -10.62 -25.94
C THR A 16 -5.38 -11.07 -24.71
N ILE A 17 -4.79 -11.98 -23.95
CA ILE A 17 -5.37 -12.57 -22.74
C ILE A 17 -4.33 -12.60 -21.61
N PHE A 18 -4.77 -12.95 -20.41
CA PHE A 18 -3.88 -13.28 -19.30
C PHE A 18 -3.68 -14.78 -19.22
N VAL A 19 -2.62 -15.20 -18.53
CA VAL A 19 -2.36 -16.61 -18.17
C VAL A 19 -3.64 -17.30 -17.68
N GLY A 20 -3.92 -18.48 -18.25
CA GLY A 20 -5.14 -19.26 -17.97
C GLY A 20 -6.37 -18.80 -18.74
N GLY A 21 -6.25 -17.74 -19.55
CA GLY A 21 -7.32 -17.25 -20.42
C GLY A 21 -7.67 -18.24 -21.53
N THR A 22 -8.92 -18.16 -21.98
CA THR A 22 -9.46 -18.97 -23.09
C THR A 22 -9.65 -18.09 -24.32
N VAL A 23 -9.29 -18.62 -25.49
CA VAL A 23 -9.50 -17.98 -26.79
C VAL A 23 -10.43 -18.84 -27.62
N ASP A 24 -11.55 -18.26 -28.04
CA ASP A 24 -12.46 -18.88 -29.00
C ASP A 24 -12.04 -18.51 -30.43
N PHE A 25 -11.92 -19.53 -31.29
CA PHE A 25 -11.58 -19.38 -32.70
C PHE A 25 -12.81 -19.60 -33.57
N THR A 26 -12.94 -18.76 -34.59
CA THR A 26 -14.02 -18.83 -35.58
C THR A 26 -13.42 -19.06 -36.96
N ASP A 27 -13.85 -20.15 -37.61
CA ASP A 27 -13.55 -20.44 -39.00
C ASP A 27 -14.25 -19.45 -39.94
N LEU A 28 -13.49 -18.93 -40.90
CA LEU A 28 -13.95 -18.02 -41.96
C LEU A 28 -13.54 -18.52 -43.34
N SER A 29 -13.17 -19.80 -43.44
CA SER A 29 -12.63 -20.40 -44.65
C SER A 29 -13.65 -20.46 -45.80
N THR A 30 -13.17 -20.33 -47.04
CA THR A 30 -14.00 -20.34 -48.26
C THR A 30 -13.87 -21.68 -49.00
N GLY A 31 -14.74 -21.94 -49.99
CA GLY A 31 -14.63 -23.13 -50.85
C GLY A 31 -15.21 -24.42 -50.25
N ASN A 32 -16.13 -24.30 -49.27
CA ASN A 32 -16.86 -25.42 -48.64
C ASN A 32 -15.94 -26.50 -48.03
N PRO A 33 -15.08 -26.14 -47.06
CA PRO A 33 -14.26 -27.12 -46.35
C PRO A 33 -15.14 -28.16 -45.64
N THR A 34 -14.66 -29.40 -45.60
CA THR A 34 -15.28 -30.54 -44.93
C THR A 34 -14.45 -31.07 -43.75
N SER A 35 -13.24 -30.53 -43.57
CA SER A 35 -12.31 -30.90 -42.48
C SER A 35 -11.48 -29.72 -42.04
N TRP A 36 -11.15 -29.68 -40.75
CA TRP A 36 -10.30 -28.68 -40.09
C TRP A 36 -9.23 -29.41 -39.30
N ALA A 37 -8.01 -28.89 -39.36
CA ALA A 37 -6.87 -29.32 -38.56
C ALA A 37 -6.19 -28.08 -38.00
N TRP A 38 -6.42 -27.82 -36.73
CA TRP A 38 -5.84 -26.70 -35.99
C TRP A 38 -4.59 -27.12 -35.26
N THR A 39 -3.63 -26.20 -35.17
CA THR A 39 -2.48 -26.27 -34.26
C THR A 39 -2.38 -24.95 -33.51
N PHE A 40 -2.34 -25.06 -32.19
CA PHE A 40 -2.25 -23.95 -31.24
C PHE A 40 -0.93 -24.10 -30.48
N GLU A 41 0.09 -23.33 -30.85
CA GLU A 41 1.34 -23.36 -30.12
C GLU A 41 1.10 -22.94 -28.66
N GLY A 42 1.55 -23.72 -27.68
CA GLY A 42 1.35 -23.42 -26.26
C GLY A 42 -0.11 -23.48 -25.76
N GLY A 43 -1.07 -23.85 -26.61
CA GLY A 43 -2.48 -24.00 -26.25
C GLY A 43 -2.81 -25.37 -25.65
N ASP A 44 -3.88 -25.42 -24.86
CA ASP A 44 -4.50 -26.64 -24.34
C ASP A 44 -6.00 -26.67 -24.72
N PRO A 45 -6.44 -27.56 -25.63
CA PRO A 45 -5.62 -28.56 -26.32
C PRO A 45 -4.72 -27.94 -27.40
N ALA A 46 -3.55 -28.54 -27.65
CA ALA A 46 -2.58 -28.05 -28.65
C ALA A 46 -3.04 -28.24 -30.11
N THR A 47 -4.05 -29.08 -30.35
CA THR A 47 -4.62 -29.36 -31.67
C THR A 47 -6.13 -29.55 -31.57
N SER A 48 -6.86 -29.25 -32.65
CA SER A 48 -8.30 -29.55 -32.72
C SER A 48 -8.74 -29.85 -34.14
N ASN A 49 -9.80 -30.67 -34.27
CA ASN A 49 -10.49 -30.92 -35.54
C ASN A 49 -11.90 -30.29 -35.58
N LEU A 50 -12.25 -29.51 -34.55
CA LEU A 50 -13.50 -28.75 -34.54
C LEU A 50 -13.41 -27.58 -35.51
N GLN A 51 -14.54 -27.21 -36.11
CA GLN A 51 -14.61 -26.01 -36.95
C GLN A 51 -14.31 -24.74 -36.14
N ASN A 52 -14.92 -24.60 -34.95
CA ASN A 52 -14.76 -23.44 -34.06
C ASN A 52 -14.28 -23.91 -32.67
N PRO A 53 -12.97 -24.14 -32.48
CA PRO A 53 -12.43 -24.61 -31.21
C PRO A 53 -12.27 -23.49 -30.17
N SER A 54 -12.22 -23.89 -28.90
CA SER A 54 -11.90 -23.04 -27.76
C SER A 54 -10.63 -23.59 -27.09
N VAL A 55 -9.68 -22.72 -26.77
CA VAL A 55 -8.31 -23.12 -26.37
C VAL A 55 -7.84 -22.29 -25.18
N VAL A 56 -7.34 -22.96 -24.14
CA VAL A 56 -6.74 -22.33 -22.95
C VAL A 56 -5.25 -22.13 -23.18
N TYR A 57 -4.70 -20.98 -22.77
CA TYR A 57 -3.25 -20.76 -22.77
C TYR A 57 -2.73 -20.59 -21.33
N PRO A 58 -2.08 -21.63 -20.76
CA PRO A 58 -1.71 -21.66 -19.35
C PRO A 58 -0.39 -20.95 -19.03
N VAL A 59 0.36 -20.49 -20.04
CA VAL A 59 1.68 -19.87 -19.88
C VAL A 59 1.74 -18.55 -20.65
N ALA A 60 2.44 -17.56 -20.10
CA ALA A 60 2.65 -16.29 -20.78
C ALA A 60 3.62 -16.43 -21.96
N GLY A 61 3.37 -15.68 -23.01
CA GLY A 61 4.13 -15.78 -24.25
C GLY A 61 3.34 -15.26 -25.44
N THR A 62 3.97 -15.39 -26.61
CA THR A 62 3.35 -15.09 -27.89
C THR A 62 3.32 -16.38 -28.70
N TYR A 63 2.19 -16.68 -29.35
CA TYR A 63 1.94 -17.99 -29.93
C TYR A 63 1.38 -17.91 -31.36
N ASP A 64 1.87 -18.79 -32.21
CA ASP A 64 1.37 -18.99 -33.56
C ASP A 64 0.09 -19.82 -33.57
N VAL A 65 -0.80 -19.52 -34.52
CA VAL A 65 -1.99 -20.34 -34.79
C VAL A 65 -2.01 -20.76 -36.24
N THR A 66 -2.16 -22.06 -36.45
CA THR A 66 -2.24 -22.66 -37.79
C THR A 66 -3.60 -23.33 -37.98
N LEU A 67 -4.25 -23.02 -39.10
CA LEU A 67 -5.43 -23.72 -39.58
C LEU A 67 -5.13 -24.34 -40.93
N THR A 68 -5.30 -25.66 -41.05
CA THR A 68 -5.40 -26.35 -42.33
C THR A 68 -6.84 -26.82 -42.55
N VAL A 69 -7.44 -26.41 -43.67
CA VAL A 69 -8.77 -26.89 -44.08
C VAL A 69 -8.65 -27.80 -45.29
N GLY A 70 -9.57 -28.75 -45.42
CA GLY A 70 -9.66 -29.66 -46.57
C GLY A 70 -11.09 -29.83 -47.07
N ASP A 71 -11.29 -29.94 -48.38
CA ASP A 71 -12.59 -30.19 -49.03
C ASP A 71 -12.80 -31.67 -49.43
N GLY A 72 -11.84 -32.54 -49.08
CA GLY A 72 -11.79 -33.96 -49.46
C GLY A 72 -10.91 -34.26 -50.68
N THR A 73 -10.51 -33.22 -51.44
CA THR A 73 -9.61 -33.32 -52.59
C THR A 73 -8.42 -32.37 -52.50
N ASN A 74 -8.64 -31.16 -51.98
CA ASN A 74 -7.66 -30.11 -51.81
C ASN A 74 -7.49 -29.78 -50.33
N THR A 75 -6.35 -29.17 -50.01
CA THR A 75 -6.06 -28.60 -48.70
C THR A 75 -5.52 -27.18 -48.85
N ASN A 76 -5.83 -26.32 -47.89
CA ASN A 76 -5.24 -24.99 -47.79
C ASN A 76 -4.84 -24.73 -46.33
N THR A 77 -3.70 -24.08 -46.13
CA THR A 77 -3.15 -23.80 -44.79
C THR A 77 -2.92 -22.31 -44.63
N LEU A 78 -3.40 -21.76 -43.51
CA LEU A 78 -3.11 -20.42 -43.05
C LEU A 78 -2.34 -20.51 -41.72
N VAL A 79 -1.19 -19.85 -41.67
CA VAL A 79 -0.44 -19.60 -40.43
C VAL A 79 -0.59 -18.14 -40.09
N ARG A 80 -0.97 -17.85 -38.84
CA ARG A 80 -0.89 -16.51 -38.27
C ARG A 80 0.23 -16.51 -37.22
N PRO A 81 1.39 -15.94 -37.55
CA PRO A 81 2.47 -15.83 -36.58
C PRO A 81 2.13 -14.81 -35.51
N ASP A 82 2.64 -15.03 -34.30
CA ASP A 82 2.50 -14.16 -33.14
C ASP A 82 1.04 -13.73 -32.84
N TYR A 83 0.08 -14.61 -33.12
CA TYR A 83 -1.34 -14.22 -33.18
C TYR A 83 -1.98 -14.07 -31.81
N ILE A 84 -1.55 -14.87 -30.82
CA ILE A 84 -2.04 -14.81 -29.45
C ILE A 84 -0.95 -14.29 -28.53
N LEU A 85 -1.25 -13.25 -27.76
CA LEU A 85 -0.41 -12.68 -26.71
C LEU A 85 -1.01 -13.00 -25.33
N VAL A 86 -0.28 -13.78 -24.55
CA VAL A 86 -0.64 -14.16 -23.18
C VAL A 86 0.25 -13.40 -22.20
N LYS A 87 -0.37 -12.53 -21.40
CA LYS A 87 0.32 -11.68 -20.43
C LYS A 87 0.31 -12.33 -19.04
N GLU A 88 1.40 -12.16 -18.29
CA GLU A 88 1.38 -12.38 -16.85
C GLU A 88 0.62 -11.24 -16.15
N GLU A 89 -0.02 -11.56 -15.02
CA GLU A 89 -0.55 -10.53 -14.13
C GLU A 89 0.60 -9.88 -13.36
N ILE A 90 0.57 -8.55 -13.29
CA ILE A 90 1.49 -7.77 -12.47
C ILE A 90 0.64 -7.02 -11.45
N LEU A 91 1.03 -7.09 -10.18
CA LEU A 91 0.51 -6.26 -9.11
C LEU A 91 1.64 -6.04 -8.09
N ALA A 92 2.18 -4.83 -8.06
CA ALA A 92 3.22 -4.44 -7.12
C ALA A 92 3.12 -2.94 -6.82
N ILE A 93 3.57 -2.53 -5.64
CA ILE A 93 3.58 -1.14 -5.18
C ILE A 93 4.99 -0.80 -4.66
N ASP A 94 5.54 0.33 -5.07
CA ASP A 94 6.89 0.78 -4.67
C ASP A 94 6.92 2.29 -4.33
N PRO A 95 7.37 2.70 -3.12
CA PRO A 95 7.73 1.83 -2.01
C PRO A 95 6.51 1.07 -1.46
N GLY A 96 6.74 -0.09 -0.84
CA GLY A 96 5.68 -0.86 -0.15
C GLY A 96 5.34 -0.36 1.24
N ALA A 97 6.14 0.55 1.80
CA ALA A 97 5.87 1.19 3.08
C ALA A 97 6.57 2.54 3.17
N VAL A 98 5.97 3.48 3.90
CA VAL A 98 6.55 4.81 4.16
C VAL A 98 6.24 5.23 5.60
N THR A 99 7.22 5.88 6.24
CA THR A 99 7.01 6.60 7.49
C THR A 99 6.97 8.11 7.24
N VAL A 100 5.93 8.78 7.73
CA VAL A 100 5.73 10.24 7.57
C VAL A 100 5.65 10.95 8.92
N GLY A 101 5.86 12.26 8.90
CA GLY A 101 5.81 13.11 10.10
C GLY A 101 4.39 13.38 10.61
N VAL A 102 4.30 14.13 11.72
CA VAL A 102 3.04 14.44 12.40
C VAL A 102 2.11 15.36 11.62
N GLU A 103 2.64 16.19 10.73
CA GLU A 103 1.84 17.16 9.96
C GLU A 103 1.02 16.48 8.86
N ALA A 104 -0.11 17.11 8.49
CA ALA A 104 -0.88 16.67 7.33
C ALA A 104 -0.05 16.81 6.05
N GLY A 105 -0.22 15.88 5.12
CA GLY A 105 0.60 15.86 3.91
C GLY A 105 0.18 14.81 2.90
N SER A 106 1.08 14.54 1.96
CA SER A 106 0.93 13.45 1.00
C SER A 106 2.27 12.80 0.69
N THR A 107 2.21 11.55 0.26
CA THR A 107 3.33 10.81 -0.32
C THR A 107 2.88 10.13 -1.61
N ILE A 108 3.83 9.68 -2.42
CA ILE A 108 3.56 9.00 -3.68
C ILE A 108 4.17 7.60 -3.65
N ALA A 109 3.40 6.63 -4.13
CA ALA A 109 3.89 5.29 -4.46
C ALA A 109 3.58 4.95 -5.92
N ALA A 110 4.45 4.20 -6.58
CA ALA A 110 4.25 3.72 -7.93
C ALA A 110 3.55 2.35 -7.91
N LEU A 111 2.32 2.29 -8.40
CA LEU A 111 1.60 1.03 -8.59
C LEU A 111 1.92 0.48 -9.98
N LEU A 112 2.49 -0.72 -10.04
CA LEU A 112 2.67 -1.49 -11.26
C LEU A 112 1.53 -2.50 -11.35
N VAL A 113 0.59 -2.25 -12.25
CA VAL A 113 -0.54 -3.16 -12.50
C VAL A 113 -0.99 -3.10 -13.94
N ASN A 114 -1.42 -4.25 -14.48
CA ASN A 114 -1.88 -4.38 -15.86
C ASN A 114 -3.32 -4.93 -15.97
N LYS A 115 -4.00 -5.10 -14.84
CA LYS A 115 -5.42 -5.45 -14.74
C LYS A 115 -6.23 -4.34 -14.08
N PHE A 116 -7.56 -4.48 -14.14
CA PHE A 116 -8.45 -3.68 -13.30
C PHE A 116 -8.12 -3.89 -11.83
N TRP A 117 -8.05 -2.79 -11.08
CA TRP A 117 -7.72 -2.76 -9.67
C TRP A 117 -8.56 -1.73 -8.92
N ASN A 118 -8.65 -1.93 -7.61
CA ASN A 118 -9.20 -0.98 -6.65
C ASN A 118 -8.31 -0.90 -5.40
N ALA A 119 -8.38 0.20 -4.68
CA ALA A 119 -7.73 0.39 -3.39
C ALA A 119 -8.79 0.48 -2.28
N THR A 120 -8.42 -0.05 -1.11
CA THR A 120 -9.19 0.09 0.13
C THR A 120 -8.26 0.39 1.29
N GLU A 121 -8.65 1.30 2.15
CA GLU A 121 -7.93 1.67 3.37
C GLU A 121 -8.63 1.09 4.61
N ASP A 122 -7.86 0.71 5.63
CA ASP A 122 -8.39 0.25 6.93
C ASP A 122 -8.56 1.38 7.96
N CYS A 123 -8.37 2.62 7.52
CA CYS A 123 -8.35 3.80 8.37
C CYS A 123 -9.09 4.99 7.73
N ASP A 124 -9.58 5.90 8.57
CA ASP A 124 -10.38 7.06 8.11
C ASP A 124 -9.54 8.34 7.92
N TRP A 125 -8.25 8.32 8.26
CA TRP A 125 -7.35 9.49 8.21
C TRP A 125 -6.44 9.51 6.97
N VAL A 126 -6.59 8.54 6.07
CA VAL A 126 -5.89 8.44 4.78
C VAL A 126 -6.88 8.49 3.64
N THR A 127 -6.47 9.09 2.53
CA THR A 127 -7.20 9.03 1.26
C THR A 127 -6.25 8.69 0.11
N VAL A 128 -6.67 7.78 -0.76
CA VAL A 128 -5.89 7.31 -1.91
C VAL A 128 -6.46 7.83 -3.23
N SER A 129 -5.59 8.35 -4.10
CA SER A 129 -5.97 8.83 -5.44
C SER A 129 -4.94 8.48 -6.50
N PRO A 130 -5.32 7.79 -7.59
CA PRO A 130 -6.64 7.18 -7.84
C PRO A 130 -6.89 6.01 -6.87
N SER A 131 -8.17 5.72 -6.56
CA SER A 131 -8.57 4.54 -5.76
C SER A 131 -8.96 3.33 -6.62
N GLY A 132 -8.73 3.39 -7.93
CA GLY A 132 -8.94 2.29 -8.86
C GLY A 132 -8.61 2.68 -10.29
N GLY A 133 -8.45 1.68 -11.15
CA GLY A 133 -8.06 1.90 -12.54
C GLY A 133 -7.87 0.59 -13.31
N ILE A 134 -7.47 0.72 -14.58
CA ILE A 134 -7.15 -0.42 -15.47
C ILE A 134 -5.65 -0.55 -15.76
N SER A 135 -4.87 0.40 -15.27
CA SER A 135 -3.42 0.45 -15.41
C SER A 135 -2.79 1.04 -14.15
N GLY A 136 -1.52 0.75 -13.95
CA GLY A 136 -0.70 1.37 -12.92
C GLY A 136 -0.39 2.84 -13.16
N GLY A 137 0.40 3.40 -12.26
CA GLY A 137 0.79 4.81 -12.25
C GLY A 137 1.18 5.28 -10.86
N ASN A 138 1.38 6.60 -10.74
CA ASN A 138 1.64 7.22 -9.45
C ASN A 138 0.33 7.28 -8.65
N ILE A 139 0.38 6.77 -7.43
CA ILE A 139 -0.69 6.83 -6.45
C ILE A 139 -0.32 7.88 -5.42
N THR A 140 -1.17 8.90 -5.27
CA THR A 140 -1.06 9.90 -4.22
C THR A 140 -1.80 9.39 -2.99
N ILE A 141 -1.09 9.32 -1.87
CA ILE A 141 -1.61 8.92 -0.56
C ILE A 141 -1.56 10.15 0.32
N SER A 142 -2.72 10.73 0.61
CA SER A 142 -2.86 11.91 1.46
C SER A 142 -3.25 11.49 2.86
N TYR A 143 -2.73 12.18 3.87
CA TYR A 143 -2.94 11.86 5.27
C TYR A 143 -3.18 13.11 6.11
N ASP A 144 -4.07 13.00 7.09
CA ASP A 144 -4.33 14.05 8.07
C ASP A 144 -3.19 14.16 9.09
N ALA A 145 -3.13 15.28 9.82
CA ALA A 145 -2.18 15.45 10.91
C ALA A 145 -2.45 14.45 12.05
N ASN A 146 -1.39 13.99 12.73
CA ASN A 146 -1.46 13.15 13.90
C ASN A 146 -1.12 13.95 15.16
N THR A 147 -2.10 14.08 16.07
CA THR A 147 -1.94 14.79 17.34
C THR A 147 -1.70 13.86 18.53
N GLY A 148 -1.74 12.54 18.32
CA GLY A 148 -1.61 11.52 19.36
C GLY A 148 -0.33 10.71 19.23
N VAL A 149 -0.42 9.45 19.66
CA VAL A 149 0.65 8.45 19.51
C VAL A 149 0.83 8.04 18.04
N GLN A 150 1.93 7.35 17.73
CA GLN A 150 2.16 6.78 16.40
C GLN A 150 0.95 5.94 15.96
N ARG A 151 0.58 6.08 14.69
CA ARG A 151 -0.52 5.33 14.06
C ARG A 151 -0.10 4.75 12.72
N GLU A 152 -0.81 3.73 12.30
CA GLU A 152 -0.57 3.01 11.05
C GLU A 152 -1.87 2.87 10.26
N CYS A 153 -1.75 2.87 8.94
CA CYS A 153 -2.83 2.56 8.01
C CYS A 153 -2.33 1.62 6.93
N VAL A 154 -3.11 0.58 6.66
CA VAL A 154 -2.87 -0.37 5.59
C VAL A 154 -3.78 -0.02 4.42
N ILE A 155 -3.16 0.27 3.28
CA ILE A 155 -3.85 0.44 2.01
C ILE A 155 -3.65 -0.83 1.18
N THR A 156 -4.73 -1.54 0.90
CA THR A 156 -4.72 -2.74 0.07
C THR A 156 -5.10 -2.38 -1.37
N PHE A 157 -4.23 -2.67 -2.32
CA PHE A 157 -4.52 -2.64 -3.75
C PHE A 157 -4.86 -4.05 -4.22
N ALA A 158 -6.01 -4.24 -4.85
CA ALA A 158 -6.49 -5.55 -5.26
C ALA A 158 -6.96 -5.59 -6.71
N THR A 159 -6.62 -6.67 -7.39
CA THR A 159 -7.28 -7.14 -8.61
C THR A 159 -8.34 -8.19 -8.24
N ALA A 160 -8.96 -8.83 -9.23
CA ALA A 160 -9.87 -9.95 -8.97
C ALA A 160 -9.16 -11.20 -8.39
N THR A 161 -7.84 -11.30 -8.54
CA THR A 161 -7.08 -12.53 -8.31
C THR A 161 -5.85 -12.35 -7.42
N ALA A 162 -5.42 -11.11 -7.16
CA ALA A 162 -4.26 -10.79 -6.35
C ALA A 162 -4.49 -9.52 -5.52
N SER A 163 -3.72 -9.37 -4.44
CA SER A 163 -3.66 -8.13 -3.65
C SER A 163 -2.23 -7.84 -3.20
N VAL A 164 -1.94 -6.55 -2.96
CA VAL A 164 -0.69 -6.08 -2.37
C VAL A 164 -0.99 -4.93 -1.41
N ASP A 165 -0.27 -4.89 -0.30
CA ASP A 165 -0.45 -3.85 0.72
C ASP A 165 0.63 -2.78 0.63
N PHE A 166 0.23 -1.55 0.94
CA PHE A 166 1.10 -0.44 1.26
C PHE A 166 0.87 -0.04 2.73
N ILE A 167 1.96 0.08 3.49
CA ILE A 167 1.89 0.44 4.91
C ILE A 167 2.30 1.91 5.09
N LEU A 168 1.38 2.74 5.58
CA LEU A 168 1.67 4.11 5.98
C LEU A 168 1.78 4.20 7.50
N THR A 169 2.98 4.42 8.01
CA THR A 169 3.20 4.73 9.44
C THR A 169 3.32 6.24 9.62
N GLN A 170 2.49 6.84 10.46
CA GLN A 170 2.60 8.26 10.81
C GLN A 170 3.10 8.41 12.24
N THR A 171 4.20 9.14 12.42
CA THR A 171 4.75 9.39 13.76
C THR A 171 3.73 10.10 14.66
N GLY A 172 3.80 9.84 15.96
CA GLY A 172 3.06 10.60 16.96
C GLY A 172 3.75 11.92 17.33
N VAL A 173 3.04 12.77 18.06
CA VAL A 173 3.65 13.97 18.67
C VAL A 173 4.64 13.51 19.73
N ALA A 174 5.89 13.97 19.65
CA ALA A 174 6.89 13.64 20.65
C ALA A 174 6.44 14.13 22.04
N GLU A 175 6.61 13.29 23.06
CA GLU A 175 6.33 13.68 24.44
C GLU A 175 7.25 14.84 24.85
N ILE A 176 6.66 15.86 25.45
CA ILE A 176 7.34 17.02 26.02
C ILE A 176 7.15 16.91 27.53
N LEU A 177 8.26 16.97 28.26
CA LEU A 177 8.26 17.04 29.72
C LEU A 177 9.53 17.76 30.16
N SER A 178 9.43 19.06 30.46
CA SER A 178 10.59 19.91 30.76
C SER A 178 10.27 21.00 31.78
N LEU A 179 11.22 21.26 32.67
CA LEU A 179 11.18 22.36 33.63
C LEU A 179 12.01 23.55 33.15
N ASP A 180 11.52 24.76 33.39
CA ASP A 180 12.25 26.02 33.21
C ASP A 180 12.08 26.93 34.44
N PRO A 181 13.16 27.21 35.21
CA PRO A 181 14.51 26.68 35.03
C PRO A 181 14.63 25.20 35.42
N MET A 182 15.56 24.46 34.80
CA MET A 182 15.85 23.05 35.14
C MET A 182 16.62 22.89 36.47
N SER A 183 17.18 23.98 36.99
CA SER A 183 17.84 24.06 38.29
C SER A 183 17.74 25.49 38.83
N ALA A 184 17.55 25.65 40.13
CA ALA A 184 17.53 26.95 40.79
C ALA A 184 18.38 26.94 42.06
N THR A 185 18.91 28.10 42.42
CA THR A 185 19.52 28.35 43.73
C THR A 185 18.62 29.32 44.48
N VAL A 186 18.43 29.09 45.78
CA VAL A 186 17.50 29.86 46.62
C VAL A 186 18.21 30.35 47.88
N ASP A 187 17.67 31.40 48.49
CA ASP A 187 18.22 31.99 49.71
C ASP A 187 17.99 31.11 50.95
N LEU A 188 18.65 31.44 52.06
CA LEU A 188 18.56 30.67 53.30
C LEU A 188 17.16 30.67 53.93
N ALA A 189 16.39 31.76 53.76
CA ALA A 189 15.13 31.98 54.44
C ALA A 189 13.99 31.18 53.79
N ALA A 190 13.08 30.64 54.60
CA ALA A 190 11.91 29.93 54.08
C ALA A 190 11.11 30.81 53.12
N SER A 191 10.84 30.31 51.92
CA SER A 191 10.13 31.04 50.87
C SER A 191 9.67 30.06 49.78
N SER A 192 9.18 30.61 48.67
CA SER A 192 8.84 29.83 47.48
C SER A 192 9.40 30.43 46.20
N ILE A 193 9.56 29.57 45.20
CA ILE A 193 9.84 29.95 43.81
C ILE A 193 8.87 29.23 42.88
N ASP A 194 8.61 29.84 41.73
CA ASP A 194 7.81 29.22 40.67
C ASP A 194 8.74 28.69 39.56
N VAL A 195 8.45 27.48 39.10
CA VAL A 195 9.11 26.83 37.96
C VAL A 195 8.05 26.46 36.94
N VAL A 196 8.29 26.77 35.67
CA VAL A 196 7.36 26.44 34.60
C VAL A 196 7.60 25.01 34.14
N LEU A 197 6.57 24.18 34.18
CA LEU A 197 6.53 22.86 33.57
C LEU A 197 5.83 22.96 32.21
N THR A 198 6.58 22.64 31.15
CA THR A 198 6.00 22.46 29.80
C THR A 198 5.80 20.97 29.57
N SER A 199 4.55 20.56 29.31
CA SER A 199 4.18 19.17 29.05
C SER A 199 3.04 19.04 28.05
N ASN A 200 3.08 17.99 27.22
CA ASN A 200 1.95 17.52 26.41
C ASN A 200 1.40 16.16 26.87
N THR A 201 1.86 15.69 28.04
CA THR A 201 1.44 14.45 28.69
C THR A 201 1.01 14.70 30.13
N ASN A 202 0.34 13.72 30.74
CA ASN A 202 0.05 13.73 32.17
C ASN A 202 1.35 13.49 32.95
N TRP A 203 1.45 14.07 34.14
CA TRP A 203 2.69 14.04 34.90
C TRP A 203 2.47 13.93 36.41
N THR A 204 3.48 13.39 37.08
CA THR A 204 3.60 13.30 38.54
C THR A 204 4.97 13.76 38.99
N LEU A 205 5.04 14.31 40.20
CA LEU A 205 6.26 14.80 40.82
C LEU A 205 6.62 13.97 42.05
N ALA A 206 7.91 13.82 42.26
CA ALA A 206 8.46 13.27 43.49
C ALA A 206 9.74 14.01 43.86
N GLU A 207 9.89 14.29 45.15
CA GLU A 207 11.07 14.96 45.68
C GLU A 207 11.93 13.98 46.47
N THR A 208 13.24 14.25 46.52
CA THR A 208 14.19 13.40 47.27
C THR A 208 14.47 13.92 48.69
N CYS A 209 13.79 14.98 49.12
CA CYS A 209 14.04 15.67 50.37
C CYS A 209 12.74 15.99 51.10
N ASP A 210 12.83 16.20 52.42
CA ASP A 210 11.68 16.51 53.27
C ASP A 210 11.53 18.02 53.57
N TRP A 211 12.52 18.84 53.19
CA TRP A 211 12.56 20.29 53.49
C TRP A 211 12.01 21.15 52.35
N LEU A 212 11.65 20.53 51.23
CA LEU A 212 11.00 21.16 50.08
C LEU A 212 9.68 20.42 49.83
N THR A 213 8.69 21.16 49.34
CA THR A 213 7.42 20.63 48.85
C THR A 213 7.03 21.31 47.54
N VAL A 214 6.43 20.56 46.63
CA VAL A 214 6.04 21.00 45.29
C VAL A 214 4.55 20.87 45.13
N ALA A 215 3.93 21.92 44.58
CA ALA A 215 2.51 21.92 44.25
C ALA A 215 2.26 22.45 42.84
N PRO A 216 1.36 21.82 42.05
CA PRO A 216 0.68 20.55 42.36
C PRO A 216 1.59 19.33 42.16
N GLU A 217 1.39 18.25 42.94
CA GLU A 217 2.20 17.00 42.84
C GLU A 217 1.91 16.18 41.57
N SER A 218 0.83 16.48 40.86
CA SER A 218 0.46 15.86 39.60
C SER A 218 -0.43 16.79 38.78
N GLY A 219 -0.46 16.60 37.46
CA GLY A 219 -1.34 17.38 36.60
C GLY A 219 -1.35 16.91 35.15
N GLU A 220 -2.05 17.69 34.32
CA GLU A 220 -2.16 17.49 32.88
C GLU A 220 -1.66 18.74 32.16
N GLY A 221 -0.88 18.55 31.08
CA GLY A 221 -0.37 19.65 30.26
C GLY A 221 0.57 20.60 31.01
N ASN A 222 0.70 21.83 30.51
CA ASN A 222 1.59 22.84 31.09
C ASN A 222 1.10 23.28 32.48
N ALA A 223 2.04 23.53 33.38
CA ALA A 223 1.75 24.04 34.72
C ALA A 223 2.83 24.99 35.23
N VAL A 224 2.47 25.77 36.24
CA VAL A 224 3.44 26.49 37.08
C VAL A 224 3.51 25.72 38.39
N LEU A 225 4.70 25.23 38.72
CA LEU A 225 4.99 24.49 39.94
C LEU A 225 5.51 25.46 40.98
N THR A 226 4.86 25.53 42.13
CA THR A 226 5.35 26.30 43.27
C THR A 226 6.15 25.38 44.17
N LEU A 227 7.46 25.65 44.26
CA LEU A 227 8.40 24.99 45.14
C LEU A 227 8.48 25.79 46.43
N THR A 228 8.03 25.23 47.54
CA THR A 228 8.09 25.84 48.87
C THR A 228 9.17 25.15 49.69
N TYR A 229 10.15 25.91 50.17
CA TYR A 229 11.27 25.38 50.93
C TYR A 229 11.32 26.00 52.34
N ASP A 230 11.69 25.17 53.30
CA ASP A 230 11.92 25.59 54.68
C ASP A 230 13.19 26.44 54.80
N GLU A 231 13.44 27.06 55.96
CA GLU A 231 14.69 27.76 56.21
C GLU A 231 15.87 26.77 56.30
N ASN A 232 17.06 27.13 55.78
CA ASN A 232 18.28 26.37 56.03
C ASN A 232 18.95 26.89 57.31
N THR A 233 18.86 26.13 58.39
CA THR A 233 19.44 26.47 59.70
C THR A 233 20.86 25.94 59.89
N THR A 234 21.45 25.33 58.86
CA THR A 234 22.80 24.76 58.90
C THR A 234 23.79 25.66 58.17
N PHE A 235 25.10 25.40 58.35
CA PHE A 235 26.16 26.12 57.63
C PHE A 235 26.50 25.47 56.29
N ASP A 236 26.00 24.26 56.05
CA ASP A 236 26.26 23.50 54.83
C ASP A 236 25.14 23.75 53.81
N ASP A 237 25.51 23.70 52.53
CA ASP A 237 24.54 23.70 51.45
C ASP A 237 23.75 22.40 51.45
N ARG A 238 22.48 22.48 51.04
CA ARG A 238 21.59 21.32 50.88
C ARG A 238 20.99 21.32 49.48
N GLU A 239 20.88 20.13 48.91
CA GLU A 239 20.36 19.92 47.56
C GLU A 239 19.10 19.06 47.63
N CYS A 240 18.17 19.32 46.70
CA CYS A 240 16.98 18.51 46.50
C CYS A 240 16.79 18.28 45.01
N LEU A 241 16.45 17.04 44.65
CA LEU A 241 16.11 16.67 43.28
C LEU A 241 14.60 16.51 43.18
N ILE A 242 14.04 17.11 42.12
CA ILE A 242 12.63 16.98 41.76
C ILE A 242 12.58 16.07 40.54
N HIS A 243 12.01 14.88 40.72
CA HIS A 243 11.75 13.94 39.64
C HIS A 243 10.39 14.27 39.01
N VAL A 244 10.41 14.58 37.72
CA VAL A 244 9.20 14.69 36.91
C VAL A 244 9.07 13.42 36.08
N ALA A 245 7.94 12.74 36.18
CA ALA A 245 7.66 11.55 35.41
C ALA A 245 6.35 11.72 34.63
N ALA A 246 6.35 11.24 33.38
CA ALA A 246 5.11 11.07 32.63
C ALA A 246 4.24 10.01 33.32
N SER A 247 2.94 10.26 33.43
CA SER A 247 1.95 9.32 33.92
C SER A 247 0.98 8.94 32.81
N THR A 248 0.55 7.68 32.81
CA THR A 248 -0.44 7.13 31.88
C THR A 248 -1.86 7.38 32.34
#